data_AF-A0A095B114-F1
#
_entry.id   AF-A0A095B114-F1
#
_cell.length_a   1.000
_cell.length_b   1.000
_cell.length_c   1.000
_cell.angle_alpha   90.00
_cell.angle_beta   90.00
_cell.angle_gamma   90.00
#
_symmetry.space_group_name_H-M   'P 1'
#
loop_
_entity.id
_entity.type
_entity.pdbx_description
1 polymer ?
#
loop_
_entity_poly.entity_id
_entity_poly.type
_entity_poly.pdbx_seq_one_letter_code
_entity_poly.pdbx_strand_id
1 'polypeptide(L)'
;MQGDQRPAFPTDHNAPAEWEVLNALIGEIYDSVLHPESWNETLARITGTLCPLNWDAAFILWENSNPPSARFVAATGLAAGIQEIYTAVYAGHHPWSRKFQRYGNGSVVDSFDIMTREEFYESEFFRNFLKPYGIDRLVGVLLDRRDGDRLGLMLPGPGDRDVERLKRGLRVLAPHMQRAMRISDRIATLDLAAGAARAAADAAPFAIFSLDDQLGILAANARAARYERAGFIRTAQDRFAFTHPPSQKQLLDLVRRPDPAGLAFQTVAPSGKECPVLVARVTRQSAQQLGGVRLGASLIVTLGSAPGETPVLEIDRVAQWFGLTPAEARLAVALAAGETLQGYAALRAVSLNAVRFLLKGIFRKTGAGSQAQLVALLARLPAPGET
;
A
#
# COMPACT_ATOMS: atom_id res chain seq x y z
N MET A 1 -56.46 -20.16 -14.30
CA MET A 1 -56.52 -19.34 -13.07
C MET A 1 -55.71 -20.05 -11.99
N GLN A 2 -54.41 -19.78 -11.93
CA GLN A 2 -53.56 -20.15 -10.80
C GLN A 2 -53.31 -18.87 -10.00
N GLY A 3 -53.81 -18.84 -8.76
CA GLY A 3 -53.66 -17.72 -7.85
C GLY A 3 -52.27 -17.70 -7.24
N ASP A 4 -51.59 -16.57 -7.42
CA ASP A 4 -50.30 -16.18 -6.87
C ASP A 4 -50.35 -16.17 -5.33
N GLN A 5 -49.85 -17.23 -4.67
CA GLN A 5 -49.60 -17.23 -3.23
C GLN A 5 -48.19 -16.67 -2.99
N ARG A 6 -48.12 -15.36 -2.73
CA ARG A 6 -46.92 -14.75 -2.15
C ARG A 6 -46.74 -15.27 -0.72
N PRO A 7 -45.52 -15.63 -0.29
CA PRO A 7 -45.27 -15.98 1.09
C PRO A 7 -45.54 -14.75 1.98
N ALA A 8 -46.49 -14.88 2.90
CA ALA A 8 -46.71 -13.89 3.94
C ALA A 8 -45.49 -13.88 4.87
N PHE A 9 -44.74 -12.77 4.85
CA PHE A 9 -43.71 -12.52 5.86
C PHE A 9 -44.38 -12.37 7.23
N PRO A 10 -43.88 -13.03 8.29
CA PRO A 10 -44.33 -12.73 9.63
C PRO A 10 -43.98 -11.28 9.94
N THR A 11 -44.99 -10.43 10.12
CA THR A 11 -44.81 -9.05 10.60
C THR A 11 -44.52 -9.10 12.10
N ASP A 12 -43.25 -9.32 12.44
CA ASP A 12 -42.76 -9.10 13.79
C ASP A 12 -42.65 -7.59 14.01
N HIS A 13 -43.47 -7.03 14.91
CA HIS A 13 -43.57 -5.57 15.12
C HIS A 13 -42.26 -4.91 15.58
N ASN A 14 -41.26 -5.70 15.98
CA ASN A 14 -39.91 -5.26 16.35
C ASN A 14 -38.88 -5.32 15.21
N ALA A 15 -39.20 -5.91 14.06
CA ALA A 15 -38.25 -6.08 12.95
C ALA A 15 -37.63 -4.77 12.41
N PRO A 16 -38.35 -3.63 12.34
CA PRO A 16 -37.75 -2.36 11.92
C PRO A 16 -36.70 -1.85 12.89
N ALA A 17 -36.96 -1.95 14.21
CA ALA A 17 -36.04 -1.51 15.25
C ALA A 17 -34.79 -2.41 15.34
N GLU A 18 -34.96 -3.73 15.17
CA GLU A 18 -33.82 -4.66 15.12
C GLU A 18 -32.94 -4.43 13.88
N TRP A 19 -33.53 -4.07 12.74
CA TRP A 19 -32.78 -3.72 11.53
C TRP A 19 -31.97 -2.43 11.70
N GLU A 20 -32.56 -1.36 12.25
CA GLU A 20 -31.85 -0.09 12.47
C GLU A 20 -30.62 -0.28 13.37
N VAL A 21 -30.79 -1.08 14.43
CA VAL A 21 -29.74 -1.44 15.37
C VAL A 21 -28.61 -2.23 14.68
N LEU A 22 -28.93 -3.26 13.90
CA LEU A 22 -27.93 -4.02 13.14
C LEU A 22 -27.23 -3.16 12.09
N ASN A 23 -27.97 -2.27 11.42
CA ASN A 23 -27.42 -1.35 10.43
C ASN A 23 -26.44 -0.34 11.07
N ALA A 24 -26.72 0.14 12.27
CA ALA A 24 -25.80 0.99 13.02
C ALA A 24 -24.49 0.25 13.34
N LEU A 25 -24.57 -0.99 13.84
CA LEU A 25 -23.39 -1.83 14.10
C LEU A 25 -22.57 -2.10 12.83
N ILE A 26 -23.23 -2.30 11.68
CA ILE A 26 -22.56 -2.45 10.38
C ILE A 26 -21.79 -1.17 10.02
N GLY A 27 -22.39 0.01 10.23
CA GLY A 27 -21.73 1.30 10.03
C GLY A 27 -20.44 1.39 10.84
N GLU A 28 -20.51 1.11 12.14
CA GLU A 28 -19.35 1.17 13.03
C GLU A 28 -18.25 0.16 12.69
N ILE A 29 -18.62 -1.03 12.18
CA ILE A 29 -17.65 -2.02 11.68
C ILE A 29 -16.85 -1.42 10.51
N TYR A 30 -17.50 -0.67 9.61
CA TYR A 30 -16.83 -0.01 8.50
C TYR A 30 -16.03 1.22 8.93
N ASP A 31 -16.52 2.01 9.89
CA ASP A 31 -15.77 3.17 10.42
C ASP A 31 -14.47 2.71 11.12
N SER A 32 -14.52 1.58 11.83
CA SER A 32 -13.34 0.93 12.43
C SER A 32 -12.28 0.46 11.42
N VAL A 33 -12.58 0.42 10.10
CA VAL A 33 -11.57 0.14 9.07
C VAL A 33 -10.55 1.29 8.96
N LEU A 34 -11.03 2.52 9.12
CA LEU A 34 -10.20 3.74 9.06
C LEU A 34 -9.60 4.08 10.42
N HIS A 35 -10.25 3.63 11.50
CA HIS A 35 -9.85 3.86 12.89
C HIS A 35 -9.73 2.55 13.66
N PRO A 36 -8.66 1.75 13.45
CA PRO A 36 -8.51 0.43 14.07
C PRO A 36 -8.59 0.43 15.60
N GLU A 37 -8.26 1.54 16.25
CA GLU A 37 -8.41 1.76 17.69
C GLU A 37 -9.85 1.66 18.19
N SER A 38 -10.83 1.86 17.31
CA SER A 38 -12.26 1.89 17.65
C SER A 38 -12.86 0.50 17.85
N TRP A 39 -12.14 -0.57 17.48
CA TRP A 39 -12.66 -1.95 17.57
C TRP A 39 -13.06 -2.36 18.99
N ASN A 40 -12.40 -1.84 20.03
CA ASN A 40 -12.79 -2.13 21.41
C ASN A 40 -14.20 -1.59 21.73
N GLU A 41 -14.49 -0.38 21.26
CA GLU A 41 -15.78 0.28 21.44
C GLU A 41 -16.87 -0.38 20.57
N THR A 42 -16.55 -0.72 19.32
CA THR A 42 -17.45 -1.49 18.44
C THR A 42 -17.81 -2.83 19.07
N LEU A 43 -16.85 -3.54 19.68
CA LEU A 43 -17.13 -4.79 20.40
C LEU A 43 -18.04 -4.56 21.61
N ALA A 44 -17.82 -3.48 22.37
CA ALA A 44 -18.69 -3.14 23.52
C ALA A 44 -20.13 -2.84 23.08
N ARG A 45 -20.32 -2.20 21.92
CA ARG A 45 -21.65 -1.98 21.35
C ARG A 45 -22.29 -3.25 20.82
N ILE A 46 -21.51 -4.13 20.17
CA ILE A 46 -21.98 -5.47 19.77
C ILE A 46 -22.46 -6.26 20.99
N THR A 47 -21.68 -6.30 22.08
CA THR A 47 -22.06 -7.03 23.29
C THR A 47 -23.30 -6.43 23.94
N GLY A 48 -23.31 -5.12 24.18
CA GLY A 48 -24.45 -4.44 24.80
C GLY A 48 -25.76 -4.54 24.02
N THR A 49 -25.69 -4.79 22.71
CA THR A 49 -26.85 -4.85 21.81
C THR A 49 -27.37 -6.28 21.58
N LEU A 50 -26.46 -7.22 21.34
CA LEU A 50 -26.81 -8.57 20.89
C LEU A 50 -26.72 -9.62 21.99
N CYS A 51 -25.86 -9.41 22.98
CA CYS A 51 -25.63 -10.42 24.00
C CYS A 51 -26.74 -10.42 25.07
N PRO A 52 -27.00 -11.58 25.71
CA PRO A 52 -27.88 -11.67 26.87
C PRO A 52 -27.39 -10.82 28.06
N LEU A 53 -28.25 -10.59 29.05
CA LEU A 53 -27.86 -9.90 30.29
C LEU A 53 -26.65 -10.57 30.96
N ASN A 54 -25.71 -9.73 31.44
CA ASN A 54 -24.45 -10.11 32.09
C ASN A 54 -23.49 -10.89 31.16
N TRP A 55 -23.48 -10.54 29.87
CA TRP A 55 -22.57 -11.07 28.87
C TRP A 55 -21.81 -9.93 28.22
N ASP A 56 -20.78 -9.48 28.94
CA ASP A 56 -20.12 -8.20 28.66
C ASP A 56 -18.75 -8.37 27.96
N ALA A 57 -18.29 -9.62 27.85
CA ALA A 57 -16.99 -9.96 27.31
C ALA A 57 -17.05 -10.31 25.83
N ALA A 58 -16.18 -9.68 25.04
CA ALA A 58 -15.90 -10.08 23.67
C ALA A 58 -14.47 -9.72 23.28
N PHE A 59 -13.85 -10.51 22.42
CA PHE A 59 -12.53 -10.23 21.88
C PHE A 59 -12.34 -10.80 20.49
N ILE A 60 -11.47 -10.14 19.73
CA ILE A 60 -10.99 -10.62 18.45
C ILE A 60 -9.53 -11.03 18.63
N LEU A 61 -9.16 -12.24 18.23
CA LEU A 61 -7.74 -12.66 18.22
C LEU A 61 -7.36 -13.42 16.97
N TRP A 62 -6.09 -13.28 16.61
CA TRP A 62 -5.38 -14.26 15.81
C TRP A 62 -4.89 -15.38 16.70
N GLU A 63 -5.12 -16.62 16.33
CA GLU A 63 -4.64 -17.80 17.04
C GLU A 63 -3.99 -18.78 16.07
N ASN A 64 -2.87 -19.37 16.47
CA ASN A 64 -2.20 -20.45 15.76
C ASN A 64 -2.06 -21.66 16.69
N SER A 65 -2.06 -22.87 16.13
CA SER A 65 -1.82 -24.11 16.85
C SER A 65 -0.42 -24.70 16.65
N ASN A 66 0.35 -24.20 15.69
CA ASN A 66 1.69 -24.68 15.37
C ASN A 66 2.58 -23.60 14.67
N PRO A 67 3.43 -22.86 15.40
CA PRO A 67 3.56 -22.90 16.85
C PRO A 67 2.33 -22.27 17.52
N PRO A 68 1.94 -22.80 18.69
CA PRO A 68 0.86 -22.26 19.51
C PRO A 68 1.10 -20.79 19.85
N SER A 69 0.15 -19.93 19.50
CA SER A 69 0.24 -18.49 19.81
C SER A 69 -1.14 -17.83 19.73
N ALA A 70 -1.29 -16.72 20.44
CA ALA A 70 -2.44 -15.85 20.34
C ALA A 70 -2.03 -14.38 20.33
N ARG A 71 -2.64 -13.59 19.44
CA ARG A 71 -2.50 -12.15 19.35
C ARG A 71 -3.88 -11.50 19.34
N PHE A 72 -4.22 -10.88 20.44
CA PHE A 72 -5.46 -10.11 20.56
C PHE A 72 -5.38 -8.87 19.66
N VAL A 73 -6.47 -8.62 18.96
CA VAL A 73 -6.66 -7.45 18.08
C VAL A 73 -7.51 -6.41 18.80
N ALA A 74 -8.56 -6.85 19.46
CA ALA A 74 -9.48 -6.00 20.21
C ALA A 74 -10.13 -6.81 21.32
N ALA A 75 -10.51 -6.14 22.41
CA ALA A 75 -11.16 -6.76 23.55
C ALA A 75 -12.03 -5.76 24.32
N THR A 76 -13.10 -6.27 24.90
CA THR A 76 -13.97 -5.57 25.85
C THR A 76 -14.42 -6.54 26.94
N GLY A 77 -14.69 -6.00 28.14
CA GLY A 77 -15.24 -6.78 29.27
C GLY A 77 -14.34 -7.90 29.81
N LEU A 78 -13.04 -7.90 29.49
CA LEU A 78 -12.08 -8.86 30.03
C LEU A 78 -11.45 -8.35 31.34
N ALA A 79 -11.28 -9.23 32.32
CA ALA A 79 -10.52 -8.91 33.52
C ALA A 79 -9.02 -8.71 33.19
N ALA A 80 -8.34 -7.89 33.98
CA ALA A 80 -6.91 -7.62 33.82
C ALA A 80 -6.08 -8.92 33.90
N GLY A 81 -5.08 -9.07 33.03
CA GLY A 81 -4.19 -10.23 33.01
C GLY A 81 -4.75 -11.46 32.27
N ILE A 82 -6.04 -11.48 31.89
CA ILE A 82 -6.65 -12.65 31.21
C ILE A 82 -6.00 -12.92 29.86
N GLN A 83 -5.68 -11.87 29.10
CA GLN A 83 -5.13 -12.01 27.76
C GLN A 83 -3.74 -12.65 27.81
N GLU A 84 -2.91 -12.22 28.75
CA GLU A 84 -1.57 -12.73 28.99
C GLU A 84 -1.60 -14.21 29.43
N ILE A 85 -2.49 -14.54 30.38
CA ILE A 85 -2.65 -15.92 30.85
C ILE A 85 -3.14 -16.82 29.71
N TYR A 86 -4.14 -16.39 28.95
CA TYR A 86 -4.67 -17.16 27.82
C TYR A 86 -3.58 -17.43 26.77
N THR A 87 -2.85 -16.40 26.38
CA THR A 87 -1.77 -16.50 25.38
C THR A 87 -0.65 -17.42 25.84
N ALA A 88 -0.26 -17.37 27.12
CA ALA A 88 0.84 -18.16 27.64
C ALA A 88 0.48 -19.64 27.87
N VAL A 89 -0.76 -19.95 28.25
CA VAL A 89 -1.12 -21.28 28.78
C VAL A 89 -2.05 -22.06 27.85
N TYR A 90 -3.00 -21.39 27.18
CA TYR A 90 -4.12 -22.09 26.53
C TYR A 90 -4.17 -21.95 25.01
N ALA A 91 -3.66 -20.85 24.46
CA ALA A 91 -3.70 -20.55 23.04
C ALA A 91 -3.23 -21.73 22.16
N GLY A 92 -4.03 -22.09 21.15
CA GLY A 92 -3.69 -23.09 20.14
C GLY A 92 -3.77 -24.54 20.60
N HIS A 93 -3.97 -24.82 21.90
CA HIS A 93 -3.83 -26.16 22.46
C HIS A 93 -5.12 -26.78 22.99
N HIS A 94 -6.09 -25.97 23.42
CA HIS A 94 -7.26 -26.51 24.10
C HIS A 94 -8.25 -27.20 23.13
N PRO A 95 -9.01 -28.22 23.59
CA PRO A 95 -9.90 -29.02 22.73
C PRO A 95 -10.92 -28.18 21.94
N TRP A 96 -11.49 -27.16 22.58
CA TRP A 96 -12.45 -26.26 21.93
C TRP A 96 -11.80 -25.52 20.75
N SER A 97 -10.61 -24.95 20.97
CA SER A 97 -9.81 -24.24 19.96
C SER A 97 -9.45 -25.16 18.79
N ARG A 98 -9.06 -26.41 19.06
CA ARG A 98 -8.74 -27.40 18.01
C ARG A 98 -9.96 -27.78 17.18
N LYS A 99 -11.11 -28.04 17.81
CA LYS A 99 -12.32 -28.43 17.08
C LYS A 99 -12.92 -27.27 16.28
N PHE A 100 -12.80 -26.04 16.79
CA PHE A 100 -13.22 -24.82 16.08
C PHE A 100 -12.51 -24.67 14.71
N GLN A 101 -11.29 -25.22 14.53
CA GLN A 101 -10.56 -25.20 13.24
C GLN A 101 -11.24 -25.91 12.09
N ARG A 102 -12.20 -26.80 12.38
CA ARG A 102 -12.91 -27.58 11.35
C ARG A 102 -13.96 -26.75 10.63
N TYR A 103 -14.31 -25.59 11.18
CA TYR A 103 -15.30 -24.70 10.62
C TYR A 103 -14.69 -23.79 9.54
N GLY A 104 -15.53 -23.34 8.61
CA GLY A 104 -15.18 -22.41 7.55
C GLY A 104 -15.41 -20.96 7.93
N ASN A 105 -14.78 -20.03 7.22
CA ASN A 105 -14.98 -18.59 7.40
C ASN A 105 -16.47 -18.23 7.37
N GLY A 106 -16.90 -17.39 8.31
CA GLY A 106 -18.29 -16.97 8.52
C GLY A 106 -19.12 -17.90 9.41
N SER A 107 -18.55 -19.03 9.84
CA SER A 107 -19.25 -19.94 10.76
C SER A 107 -19.45 -19.28 12.12
N VAL A 108 -20.70 -19.30 12.60
CA VAL A 108 -21.09 -18.84 13.93
C VAL A 108 -21.53 -20.06 14.72
N VAL A 109 -20.77 -20.40 15.75
CA VAL A 109 -20.95 -21.62 16.55
C VAL A 109 -20.78 -21.32 18.03
N ASP A 110 -21.38 -22.13 18.87
CA ASP A 110 -21.14 -22.09 20.31
C ASP A 110 -20.51 -23.40 20.83
N SER A 111 -20.09 -23.41 22.11
CA SER A 111 -19.46 -24.57 22.75
C SER A 111 -20.17 -25.89 22.43
N PHE A 112 -21.50 -25.90 22.43
CA PHE A 112 -22.30 -27.12 22.27
C PHE A 112 -22.58 -27.49 20.81
N ASP A 113 -22.27 -26.61 19.85
CA ASP A 113 -22.17 -26.98 18.43
C ASP A 113 -20.87 -27.75 18.14
N ILE A 114 -19.83 -27.55 18.96
CA ILE A 114 -18.47 -28.03 18.71
C ILE A 114 -18.15 -29.32 19.49
N MET A 115 -18.69 -29.45 20.70
CA MET A 115 -18.44 -30.57 21.61
C MET A 115 -19.61 -30.80 22.55
N THR A 116 -19.69 -31.97 23.17
CA THR A 116 -20.74 -32.27 24.15
C THR A 116 -20.55 -31.43 25.41
N ARG A 117 -21.62 -31.27 26.21
CA ARG A 117 -21.56 -30.55 27.49
C ARG A 117 -20.56 -31.20 28.44
N GLU A 118 -20.59 -32.52 28.50
CA GLU A 118 -19.72 -33.33 29.34
C GLU A 118 -18.25 -33.11 28.96
N GLU A 119 -17.92 -33.21 27.66
CA GLU A 119 -16.55 -32.99 27.18
C GLU A 119 -16.06 -31.56 27.46
N PHE A 120 -16.93 -30.56 27.29
CA PHE A 120 -16.60 -29.16 27.59
C PHE A 120 -16.30 -28.98 29.09
N TYR A 121 -17.16 -29.48 29.96
CA TYR A 121 -17.03 -29.33 31.42
C TYR A 121 -15.90 -30.17 32.03
N GLU A 122 -15.53 -31.29 31.40
CA GLU A 122 -14.38 -32.10 31.82
C GLU A 122 -13.04 -31.54 31.34
N SER A 123 -13.05 -30.63 30.36
CA SER A 123 -11.82 -30.05 29.83
C SER A 123 -11.04 -29.25 30.88
N GLU A 124 -9.70 -29.33 30.79
CA GLU A 124 -8.81 -28.55 31.66
C GLU A 124 -9.03 -27.04 31.47
N PHE A 125 -9.24 -26.62 30.22
CA PHE A 125 -9.53 -25.25 29.87
C PHE A 125 -10.79 -24.73 30.57
N PHE A 126 -11.87 -25.51 30.63
CA PHE A 126 -13.05 -25.09 31.38
C PHE A 126 -12.78 -25.04 32.89
N ARG A 127 -12.30 -26.15 33.48
CA ARG A 127 -12.18 -26.28 34.93
C ARG A 127 -11.20 -25.30 35.56
N ASN A 128 -10.07 -25.07 34.90
CA ASN A 128 -8.96 -24.30 35.45
C ASN A 128 -8.97 -22.84 34.99
N PHE A 129 -9.59 -22.52 33.86
CA PHE A 129 -9.57 -21.17 33.29
C PHE A 129 -10.94 -20.52 33.19
N LEU A 130 -11.92 -21.15 32.55
CA LEU A 130 -13.24 -20.51 32.31
C LEU A 130 -14.12 -20.43 33.56
N LYS A 131 -14.20 -21.52 34.33
CA LYS A 131 -15.08 -21.65 35.50
C LYS A 131 -14.83 -20.58 36.58
N PRO A 132 -13.58 -20.23 36.95
CA PRO A 132 -13.31 -19.14 37.90
C PRO A 132 -13.89 -17.78 37.48
N TYR A 133 -14.11 -17.56 36.18
CA TYR A 133 -14.69 -16.32 35.65
C TYR A 133 -16.20 -16.44 35.35
N GLY A 134 -16.86 -17.53 35.74
CA GLY A 134 -18.28 -17.76 35.48
C GLY A 134 -18.62 -17.94 34.00
N ILE A 135 -17.65 -18.38 33.19
CA ILE A 135 -17.82 -18.61 31.77
C ILE A 135 -18.18 -20.09 31.55
N ASP A 136 -19.44 -20.35 31.20
CA ASP A 136 -19.93 -21.70 30.92
C ASP A 136 -20.30 -21.92 29.45
N ARG A 137 -20.18 -20.87 28.62
CA ARG A 137 -20.45 -20.95 27.19
C ARG A 137 -19.55 -19.99 26.42
N LEU A 138 -19.09 -20.45 25.26
CA LEU A 138 -18.32 -19.64 24.32
C LEU A 138 -19.12 -19.57 23.03
N VAL A 139 -19.35 -18.38 22.52
CA VAL A 139 -19.83 -18.15 21.15
C VAL A 139 -18.66 -17.65 20.33
N GLY A 140 -18.41 -18.30 19.20
CA GLY A 140 -17.29 -18.01 18.31
C GLY A 140 -17.76 -17.74 16.89
N VAL A 141 -17.15 -16.75 16.25
CA VAL A 141 -17.26 -16.49 14.82
C VAL A 141 -15.89 -16.64 14.20
N LEU A 142 -15.76 -17.52 13.22
CA LEU A 142 -14.52 -17.65 12.46
C LEU A 142 -14.51 -16.59 11.36
N LEU A 143 -13.68 -15.56 11.51
CA LEU A 143 -13.63 -14.42 10.61
C LEU A 143 -12.68 -14.67 9.44
N ASP A 144 -11.47 -15.15 9.69
CA ASP A 144 -10.47 -15.33 8.64
C ASP A 144 -9.49 -16.47 8.96
N ARG A 145 -8.76 -16.92 7.93
CA ARG A 145 -7.70 -17.92 8.03
C ARG A 145 -6.55 -17.56 7.09
N ARG A 146 -5.32 -17.56 7.60
CA ARG A 146 -4.10 -17.20 6.87
C ARG A 146 -2.95 -18.06 7.33
N ASP A 147 -2.34 -18.85 6.45
CA ASP A 147 -1.09 -19.59 6.73
C ASP A 147 -1.08 -20.39 8.05
N GLY A 148 -2.22 -20.95 8.45
CA GLY A 148 -2.38 -21.68 9.72
C GLY A 148 -2.90 -20.85 10.90
N ASP A 149 -2.78 -19.52 10.83
CA ASP A 149 -3.44 -18.59 11.74
C ASP A 149 -4.94 -18.51 11.43
N ARG A 150 -5.73 -18.26 12.47
CA ARG A 150 -7.15 -17.98 12.35
C ARG A 150 -7.52 -16.73 13.11
N LEU A 151 -8.42 -15.93 12.54
CA LEU A 151 -9.04 -14.84 13.26
C LEU A 151 -10.42 -15.25 13.76
N GLY A 152 -10.60 -15.21 15.08
CA GLY A 152 -11.89 -15.46 15.72
C GLY A 152 -12.41 -14.23 16.44
N LEU A 153 -13.70 -13.94 16.29
CA LEU A 153 -14.45 -13.17 17.28
C LEU A 153 -15.00 -14.14 18.31
N MET A 154 -14.72 -13.88 19.57
CA MET A 154 -15.01 -14.76 20.69
C MET A 154 -15.81 -13.97 21.72
N LEU A 155 -16.94 -14.52 22.13
CA LEU A 155 -17.81 -13.95 23.14
C LEU A 155 -17.99 -15.02 24.22
N PRO A 156 -17.21 -15.00 25.31
CA PRO A 156 -17.45 -15.87 26.45
C PRO A 156 -18.57 -15.32 27.34
N GLY A 157 -19.35 -16.21 27.95
CA GLY A 157 -20.39 -15.80 28.89
C GLY A 157 -21.05 -16.96 29.65
N PRO A 158 -22.11 -16.66 30.41
CA PRO A 158 -22.83 -17.63 31.23
C PRO A 158 -23.63 -18.64 30.37
N GLY A 159 -23.71 -19.88 30.83
CA GLY A 159 -24.24 -21.01 30.05
C GLY A 159 -25.75 -21.25 30.16
N ASP A 160 -26.42 -20.54 31.06
CA ASP A 160 -27.86 -20.60 31.32
C ASP A 160 -28.68 -19.64 30.43
N ARG A 161 -28.04 -19.02 29.43
CA ARG A 161 -28.66 -18.07 28.51
C ARG A 161 -28.93 -18.69 27.13
N ASP A 162 -30.03 -18.25 26.51
CA ASP A 162 -30.27 -18.49 25.08
C ASP A 162 -29.36 -17.60 24.24
N VAL A 163 -28.58 -18.22 23.36
CA VAL A 163 -27.61 -17.55 22.48
C VAL A 163 -28.13 -17.44 21.04
N GLU A 164 -29.32 -17.91 20.72
CA GLU A 164 -29.79 -17.90 19.32
C GLU A 164 -30.01 -16.50 18.78
N ARG A 165 -30.48 -15.54 19.59
CA ARG A 165 -30.54 -14.13 19.19
C ARG A 165 -29.15 -13.58 18.86
N LEU A 166 -28.17 -13.84 19.72
CA LEU A 166 -26.78 -13.46 19.52
C LEU A 166 -26.21 -14.10 18.24
N LYS A 167 -26.39 -15.42 18.07
CA LYS A 167 -25.91 -16.15 16.88
C LYS A 167 -26.56 -15.61 15.60
N ARG A 168 -27.86 -15.27 15.59
CA ARG A 168 -28.52 -14.64 14.44
C ARG A 168 -27.91 -13.28 14.10
N GLY A 169 -27.71 -12.41 15.09
CA GLY A 169 -27.08 -11.11 14.89
C GLY A 169 -25.64 -11.24 14.36
N LEU A 170 -24.84 -12.14 14.95
CA LEU A 170 -23.48 -12.41 14.51
C LEU A 170 -23.41 -12.98 13.09
N ARG A 171 -24.38 -13.81 12.66
CA ARG A 171 -24.46 -14.29 11.26
C ARG A 171 -24.69 -13.14 10.28
N VAL A 172 -25.41 -12.10 10.67
CA VAL A 172 -25.58 -10.89 9.86
C VAL A 172 -24.29 -10.06 9.86
N LEU A 173 -23.65 -9.87 11.01
CA LEU A 173 -22.44 -9.03 11.13
C LEU A 173 -21.18 -9.67 10.53
N ALA A 174 -21.04 -11.00 10.58
CA ALA A 174 -19.81 -11.70 10.22
C ALA A 174 -19.32 -11.38 8.79
N PRO A 175 -20.15 -11.41 7.73
CA PRO A 175 -19.72 -11.00 6.38
C PRO A 175 -19.22 -9.54 6.31
N HIS A 176 -19.78 -8.63 7.11
CA HIS A 176 -19.35 -7.23 7.15
C HIS A 176 -18.00 -7.09 7.84
N MET A 177 -17.79 -7.78 8.97
CA MET A 177 -16.48 -7.82 9.65
C MET A 177 -15.40 -8.40 8.74
N GLN A 178 -15.69 -9.50 8.03
CA GLN A 178 -14.77 -10.10 7.06
C GLN A 178 -14.41 -9.15 5.91
N ARG A 179 -15.40 -8.39 5.42
CA ARG A 179 -15.15 -7.38 4.38
C ARG A 179 -14.32 -6.22 4.93
N ALA A 180 -14.67 -5.71 6.11
CA ALA A 180 -13.94 -4.64 6.80
C ALA A 180 -12.46 -5.02 6.99
N MET A 181 -12.18 -6.22 7.47
CA MET A 181 -10.81 -6.73 7.61
C MET A 181 -10.05 -6.80 6.30
N ARG A 182 -10.66 -7.33 5.23
CA ARG A 182 -10.02 -7.39 3.90
C ARG A 182 -9.70 -6.00 3.36
N ILE A 183 -10.55 -5.01 3.63
CA ILE A 183 -10.29 -3.63 3.25
C ILE A 183 -9.15 -3.06 4.08
N SER A 184 -9.17 -3.25 5.40
CA SER A 184 -8.10 -2.79 6.32
C SER A 184 -6.73 -3.37 5.93
N ASP A 185 -6.66 -4.67 5.63
CA ASP A 185 -5.45 -5.36 5.19
C ASP A 185 -4.92 -4.83 3.86
N ARG A 186 -5.83 -4.53 2.92
CA ARG A 186 -5.47 -3.91 1.64
C ARG A 186 -4.92 -2.50 1.83
N ILE A 187 -5.52 -1.70 2.72
CA ILE A 187 -5.03 -0.35 3.05
C ILE A 187 -3.64 -0.44 3.67
N ALA A 188 -3.46 -1.26 4.72
CA ALA A 188 -2.17 -1.43 5.38
C ALA A 188 -1.06 -1.88 4.44
N THR A 189 -1.35 -2.81 3.52
CA THR A 189 -0.38 -3.26 2.50
C THR A 189 0.03 -2.12 1.56
N LEU A 190 -0.92 -1.29 1.13
CA LEU A 190 -0.66 -0.15 0.26
C LEU A 190 0.13 0.95 1.00
N ASP A 191 -0.19 1.20 2.27
CA ASP A 191 0.51 2.18 3.10
C ASP A 191 1.95 1.77 3.38
N LEU A 192 2.21 0.49 3.67
CA LEU A 192 3.57 -0.04 3.82
C LEU A 192 4.37 0.08 2.52
N ALA A 193 3.77 -0.25 1.38
CA ALA A 193 4.42 -0.11 0.07
C ALA A 193 4.72 1.37 -0.26
N ALA A 194 3.78 2.28 0.02
CA ALA A 194 3.97 3.71 -0.16
C ALA A 194 5.06 4.26 0.78
N GLY A 195 5.09 3.81 2.03
CA GLY A 195 6.12 4.16 3.01
C GLY A 195 7.51 3.69 2.59
N ALA A 196 7.63 2.44 2.11
CA ALA A 196 8.89 1.90 1.58
C ALA A 196 9.37 2.69 0.34
N ALA A 197 8.48 2.99 -0.59
CA ALA A 197 8.79 3.81 -1.77
C ALA A 197 9.25 5.23 -1.37
N ARG A 198 8.61 5.84 -0.36
CA ARG A 198 9.01 7.13 0.21
C ARG A 198 10.41 7.06 0.83
N ALA A 199 10.69 6.05 1.65
CA ALA A 199 11.98 5.85 2.28
C ALA A 199 13.10 5.66 1.24
N ALA A 200 12.85 4.87 0.19
CA ALA A 200 13.80 4.67 -0.91
C ALA A 200 14.06 5.97 -1.69
N ALA A 201 12.99 6.71 -2.04
CA ALA A 201 13.12 8.03 -2.66
C ALA A 201 13.87 9.00 -1.74
N ASP A 202 13.74 8.84 -0.42
CA ASP A 202 14.39 9.69 0.55
C ASP A 202 15.89 9.37 0.75
N ALA A 203 16.30 8.13 0.55
CA ALA A 203 17.71 7.75 0.52
C ALA A 203 18.44 8.22 -0.75
N ALA A 204 17.71 8.57 -1.82
CA ALA A 204 18.31 9.02 -3.07
C ALA A 204 19.18 10.28 -2.89
N PRO A 205 20.37 10.36 -3.54
CA PRO A 205 21.29 11.48 -3.39
C PRO A 205 20.83 12.76 -4.13
N PHE A 206 19.73 12.69 -4.86
CA PHE A 206 19.13 13.79 -5.63
C PHE A 206 17.67 14.04 -5.21
N ALA A 207 17.14 15.22 -5.55
CA ALA A 207 15.73 15.48 -5.35
C ALA A 207 14.90 14.75 -6.41
N ILE A 208 13.71 14.29 -6.03
CA ILE A 208 12.75 13.61 -6.90
C ILE A 208 11.38 14.26 -6.70
N PHE A 209 10.73 14.62 -7.80
CA PHE A 209 9.35 15.11 -7.84
C PHE A 209 8.51 14.22 -8.76
N SER A 210 7.32 13.86 -8.30
CA SER A 210 6.26 13.25 -9.10
C SER A 210 5.20 14.30 -9.36
N LEU A 211 4.95 14.62 -10.63
CA LEU A 211 4.03 15.68 -11.05
C LEU A 211 2.89 15.16 -11.92
N ASP A 212 1.75 15.84 -11.88
CA ASP A 212 0.68 15.70 -12.87
C ASP A 212 0.98 16.48 -14.17
N ASP A 213 0.01 16.59 -15.07
CA ASP A 213 0.10 17.28 -16.37
C ASP A 213 0.02 18.80 -16.25
N GLN A 214 -0.48 19.30 -15.13
CA GLN A 214 -0.53 20.71 -14.78
C GLN A 214 0.67 21.15 -13.93
N LEU A 215 1.67 20.26 -13.77
CA LEU A 215 2.84 20.43 -12.91
C LEU A 215 2.49 20.53 -11.41
N GLY A 216 1.31 20.05 -11.01
CA GLY A 216 0.93 19.83 -9.63
C GLY A 216 1.81 18.74 -9.02
N ILE A 217 2.34 18.99 -7.83
CA ILE A 217 3.24 18.11 -7.08
C ILE A 217 2.39 17.06 -6.38
N LEU A 218 2.45 15.82 -6.85
CA LEU A 218 1.81 14.68 -6.20
C LEU A 218 2.67 14.12 -5.06
N ALA A 219 3.99 14.13 -5.25
CA ALA A 219 4.95 13.75 -4.22
C ALA A 219 6.33 14.37 -4.49
N ALA A 220 7.05 14.72 -3.43
CA ALA A 220 8.46 15.11 -3.50
C ALA A 220 9.25 14.52 -2.34
N ASN A 221 10.48 14.03 -2.57
CA ASN A 221 11.33 13.50 -1.50
C ASN A 221 11.88 14.65 -0.62
N ALA A 222 12.39 14.36 0.59
CA ALA A 222 12.82 15.43 1.50
C ALA A 222 14.02 16.28 1.00
N ARG A 223 14.73 15.83 -0.05
CA ARG A 223 15.80 16.57 -0.72
C ARG A 223 15.26 17.75 -1.55
N ALA A 224 13.98 17.71 -1.97
CA ALA A 224 13.31 18.77 -2.72
C ALA A 224 13.49 20.16 -2.10
N ALA A 225 13.30 20.27 -0.78
CA ALA A 225 13.37 21.53 -0.03
C ALA A 225 14.75 22.22 -0.11
N ARG A 226 15.82 21.47 -0.39
CA ARG A 226 17.17 22.04 -0.59
C ARG A 226 17.25 22.82 -1.90
N TYR A 227 16.63 22.32 -2.97
CA TYR A 227 16.69 22.95 -4.29
C TYR A 227 15.79 24.17 -4.40
N GLU A 228 14.69 24.19 -3.65
CA GLU A 228 13.87 25.39 -3.48
C GLU A 228 14.64 26.48 -2.71
N ARG A 229 15.24 26.15 -1.56
CA ARG A 229 16.08 27.11 -0.80
C ARG A 229 17.28 27.62 -1.60
N ALA A 230 17.87 26.78 -2.43
CA ALA A 230 18.96 27.18 -3.33
C ALA A 230 18.47 28.00 -4.54
N GLY A 231 17.16 28.18 -4.71
CA GLY A 231 16.56 29.02 -5.75
C GLY A 231 16.50 28.39 -7.12
N PHE A 232 16.65 27.07 -7.27
CA PHE A 232 16.52 26.38 -8.57
C PHE A 232 15.07 26.19 -9.01
N ILE A 233 14.19 26.05 -8.02
CA ILE A 233 12.76 25.80 -8.21
C ILE A 233 11.96 26.69 -7.28
N ARG A 234 10.68 26.84 -7.61
CA ARG A 234 9.67 27.44 -6.74
C ARG A 234 8.50 26.47 -6.63
N THR A 235 8.03 26.24 -5.40
CA THR A 235 6.77 25.58 -5.15
C THR A 235 5.74 26.61 -4.69
N ALA A 236 4.65 26.76 -5.43
CA ALA A 236 3.58 27.69 -5.08
C ALA A 236 2.23 27.05 -5.38
N GLN A 237 1.35 26.99 -4.38
CA GLN A 237 0.06 26.29 -4.45
C GLN A 237 0.23 24.84 -4.93
N ASP A 238 1.19 24.12 -4.35
CA ASP A 238 1.55 22.75 -4.72
C ASP A 238 1.93 22.54 -6.19
N ARG A 239 2.37 23.59 -6.90
CA ARG A 239 2.87 23.46 -8.27
C ARG A 239 4.37 23.63 -8.36
N PHE A 240 4.99 22.83 -9.22
CA PHE A 240 6.41 22.87 -9.52
C PHE A 240 6.71 23.86 -10.67
N ALA A 241 7.71 24.70 -10.48
CA ALA A 241 8.30 25.48 -11.55
C ALA A 241 9.81 25.64 -11.36
N PHE A 242 10.56 25.61 -12.46
CA PHE A 242 11.94 26.10 -12.47
C PHE A 242 11.95 27.62 -12.39
N THR A 243 12.87 28.18 -11.60
CA THR A 243 13.11 29.64 -11.56
C THR A 243 13.84 30.12 -12.82
N HIS A 244 14.66 29.25 -13.43
CA HIS A 244 15.38 29.51 -14.67
C HIS A 244 14.43 29.42 -15.88
N PRO A 245 14.14 30.53 -16.61
CA PRO A 245 13.14 30.54 -17.68
C PRO A 245 13.40 29.56 -18.84
N PRO A 246 14.65 29.37 -19.32
CA PRO A 246 14.95 28.36 -20.34
C PRO A 246 14.62 26.93 -19.88
N SER A 247 14.92 26.60 -18.62
CA SER A 247 14.61 25.29 -18.03
C SER A 247 13.11 25.09 -17.87
N GLN A 248 12.37 26.14 -17.49
CA GLN A 248 10.91 26.08 -17.42
C GLN A 248 10.28 25.86 -18.80
N LYS A 249 10.78 26.54 -19.83
CA LYS A 249 10.32 26.33 -21.21
C LYS A 249 10.56 24.89 -21.67
N GLN A 250 11.75 24.35 -21.39
CA GLN A 250 12.09 22.95 -21.67
C GLN A 250 11.14 21.95 -21.01
N LEU A 251 10.78 22.17 -19.74
CA LEU A 251 9.78 21.36 -19.05
C LEU A 251 8.41 21.44 -19.73
N LEU A 252 7.92 22.65 -20.02
CA LEU A 252 6.62 22.86 -20.66
C LEU A 252 6.55 22.25 -22.07
N ASP A 253 7.64 22.32 -22.84
CA ASP A 253 7.73 21.70 -24.16
C ASP A 253 7.67 20.16 -24.06
N LEU A 254 8.27 19.57 -23.03
CA LEU A 254 8.20 18.13 -22.78
C LEU A 254 6.79 17.66 -22.38
N VAL A 255 6.06 18.46 -21.59
CA VAL A 255 4.65 18.18 -21.19
C VAL A 255 3.73 18.07 -22.41
N ARG A 256 4.08 18.69 -23.55
CA ARG A 256 3.28 18.64 -24.77
C ARG A 256 3.62 17.46 -25.69
N ARG A 257 4.68 16.72 -25.40
CA ARG A 257 5.09 15.57 -26.21
C ARG A 257 4.25 14.33 -25.85
N PRO A 258 3.98 13.43 -26.81
CA PRO A 258 3.42 12.12 -26.49
C PRO A 258 4.38 11.35 -25.58
N ASP A 259 3.83 10.57 -24.65
CA ASP A 259 4.59 9.62 -23.84
C ASP A 259 4.91 8.33 -24.63
N PRO A 260 6.03 7.64 -24.32
CA PRO A 260 7.09 8.06 -23.39
C PRO A 260 8.02 9.13 -23.99
N ALA A 261 8.47 10.08 -23.17
CA ALA A 261 9.45 11.09 -23.57
C ALA A 261 10.36 11.48 -22.40
N GLY A 262 11.60 11.86 -22.69
CA GLY A 262 12.57 12.27 -21.67
C GLY A 262 13.38 13.49 -22.10
N LEU A 263 13.94 14.20 -21.12
CA LEU A 263 14.83 15.33 -21.34
C LEU A 263 15.86 15.41 -20.21
N ALA A 264 17.12 15.65 -20.57
CA ALA A 264 18.19 15.99 -19.63
C ALA A 264 18.75 17.39 -19.94
N PHE A 265 18.92 18.23 -18.93
CA PHE A 265 19.47 19.58 -19.08
C PHE A 265 20.14 20.09 -17.80
N GLN A 266 20.77 21.26 -17.85
CA GLN A 266 21.27 21.97 -16.68
C GLN A 266 20.32 23.13 -16.38
N THR A 267 19.92 23.27 -15.12
CA THR A 267 19.21 24.45 -14.61
C THR A 267 20.17 25.33 -13.83
N VAL A 268 19.92 26.63 -13.80
CA VAL A 268 20.81 27.61 -13.18
C VAL A 268 20.03 28.39 -12.12
N ALA A 269 20.53 28.41 -10.89
CA ALA A 269 19.96 29.23 -9.83
C ALA A 269 20.31 30.72 -10.06
N PRO A 270 19.58 31.68 -9.44
CA PRO A 270 19.94 33.10 -9.48
C PRO A 270 21.37 33.40 -9.00
N SER A 271 21.94 32.53 -8.16
CA SER A 271 23.33 32.59 -7.71
C SER A 271 24.37 32.19 -8.77
N GLY A 272 23.94 31.76 -9.96
CA GLY A 272 24.81 31.25 -11.03
C GLY A 272 25.22 29.79 -10.87
N LYS A 273 24.81 29.12 -9.78
CA LYS A 273 25.09 27.70 -9.58
C LYS A 273 24.30 26.84 -10.56
N GLU A 274 24.94 25.87 -11.18
CA GLU A 274 24.30 24.90 -12.07
C GLU A 274 23.85 23.63 -11.32
N CYS A 275 22.79 23.00 -11.80
CA CYS A 275 22.27 21.74 -11.30
C CYS A 275 21.75 20.87 -12.46
N PRO A 276 22.20 19.61 -12.57
CA PRO A 276 21.67 18.69 -13.57
C PRO A 276 20.21 18.37 -13.26
N VAL A 277 19.43 18.20 -14.31
CA VAL A 277 18.00 17.86 -14.26
C VAL A 277 17.72 16.75 -15.25
N LEU A 278 16.99 15.73 -14.80
CA LEU A 278 16.33 14.76 -15.67
C LEU A 278 14.82 14.90 -15.52
N VAL A 279 14.10 14.95 -16.63
CA VAL A 279 12.64 14.88 -16.65
C VAL A 279 12.21 13.71 -17.52
N ALA A 280 11.42 12.82 -16.96
CA ALA A 280 10.80 11.71 -17.67
C ALA A 280 9.29 11.86 -17.63
N ARG A 281 8.67 11.81 -18.81
CA ARG A 281 7.24 11.68 -18.96
C ARG A 281 6.89 10.20 -18.91
N VAL A 282 6.11 9.83 -17.91
CA VAL A 282 5.77 8.44 -17.58
C VAL A 282 4.32 8.14 -17.92
N THR A 283 4.04 6.88 -18.24
CA THR A 283 2.66 6.44 -18.45
C THR A 283 1.86 6.64 -17.17
N ARG A 284 0.80 7.44 -17.30
CA ARG A 284 -0.04 7.84 -16.17
C ARG A 284 -0.78 6.64 -15.61
N GLN A 285 -0.60 6.39 -14.32
CA GLN A 285 -1.42 5.43 -13.58
C GLN A 285 -2.79 6.05 -13.28
N SER A 286 -3.83 5.22 -13.20
CA SER A 286 -5.16 5.66 -12.81
C SER A 286 -5.82 4.65 -11.87
N ALA A 287 -6.64 5.15 -10.96
CA ALA A 287 -7.44 4.36 -10.05
C ALA A 287 -8.90 4.76 -10.19
N GLN A 288 -9.74 3.79 -10.57
CA GLN A 288 -11.20 3.95 -10.62
C GLN A 288 -11.77 3.99 -9.20
N GLN A 289 -12.68 4.93 -8.94
CA GLN A 289 -13.34 5.13 -7.66
C GLN A 289 -14.82 5.48 -7.90
N LEU A 290 -15.67 5.33 -6.88
CA LEU A 290 -17.08 5.77 -6.97
C LEU A 290 -17.20 7.26 -7.28
N GLY A 291 -16.28 8.09 -6.77
CA GLY A 291 -16.21 9.53 -7.05
C GLY A 291 -15.55 9.91 -8.38
N GLY A 292 -15.24 8.94 -9.26
CA GLY A 292 -14.60 9.18 -10.55
C GLY A 292 -13.21 8.53 -10.66
N VAL A 293 -12.30 9.15 -11.41
CA VAL A 293 -10.96 8.61 -11.65
C VAL A 293 -9.93 9.46 -10.92
N ARG A 294 -9.09 8.82 -10.10
CA ARG A 294 -7.90 9.46 -9.54
C ARG A 294 -6.70 9.15 -10.43
N LEU A 295 -5.98 10.20 -10.82
CA LEU A 295 -4.84 10.11 -11.71
C LEU A 295 -3.54 10.20 -10.93
N GLY A 296 -2.57 9.35 -11.30
CA GLY A 296 -1.21 9.36 -10.79
C GLY A 296 -0.29 10.30 -11.55
N ALA A 297 1.01 10.20 -11.27
CA ALA A 297 2.02 11.04 -11.91
C ALA A 297 2.08 10.81 -13.43
N SER A 298 2.31 11.88 -14.17
CA SER A 298 2.66 11.85 -15.59
C SER A 298 4.10 12.29 -15.84
N LEU A 299 4.77 12.87 -14.84
CA LEU A 299 6.15 13.32 -14.93
C LEU A 299 6.92 12.95 -13.67
N ILE A 300 8.16 12.52 -13.86
CA ILE A 300 9.18 12.41 -12.82
C ILE A 300 10.28 13.42 -13.14
N VAL A 301 10.59 14.31 -12.19
CA VAL A 301 11.68 15.28 -12.29
C VAL A 301 12.72 14.95 -11.23
N THR A 302 13.99 14.84 -11.61
CA THR A 302 15.11 14.74 -10.66
C THR A 302 16.03 15.95 -10.76
N LEU A 303 16.56 16.40 -9.61
CA LEU A 303 17.55 17.48 -9.55
C LEU A 303 18.77 17.05 -8.75
N GLY A 304 19.94 17.22 -9.35
CA GLY A 304 21.23 16.93 -8.76
C GLY A 304 21.82 15.58 -9.17
N SER A 305 23.06 15.38 -8.76
CA SER A 305 23.83 14.14 -8.93
C SER A 305 24.44 13.76 -7.58
N ALA A 306 24.88 12.51 -7.44
CA ALA A 306 25.65 12.08 -6.27
C ALA A 306 26.89 12.98 -6.10
N PRO A 307 27.21 13.44 -4.88
CA PRO A 307 28.42 14.22 -4.63
C PRO A 307 29.67 13.37 -4.93
N GLY A 308 30.51 13.80 -5.88
CA GLY A 308 31.82 13.20 -6.13
C GLY A 308 31.89 12.13 -7.22
N GLU A 309 30.77 11.78 -7.86
CA GLU A 309 30.78 10.80 -8.96
C GLU A 309 30.90 11.49 -10.33
N THR A 310 32.05 11.29 -10.99
CA THR A 310 32.13 11.40 -12.45
C THR A 310 31.22 10.34 -13.07
N PRO A 311 30.26 10.70 -13.96
CA PRO A 311 29.35 9.71 -14.54
C PRO A 311 30.09 8.67 -15.38
N VAL A 312 30.07 7.40 -14.95
CA VAL A 312 30.40 6.29 -15.84
C VAL A 312 29.19 6.08 -16.77
N LEU A 313 29.35 6.44 -18.04
CA LEU A 313 28.29 6.36 -19.04
C LEU A 313 28.11 4.92 -19.55
N GLU A 314 27.10 4.21 -19.06
CA GLU A 314 26.73 2.90 -19.60
C GLU A 314 25.98 3.01 -20.94
N ILE A 315 26.45 2.24 -21.93
CA ILE A 315 25.93 2.23 -23.31
C ILE A 315 24.43 1.95 -23.35
N ASP A 316 23.95 1.00 -22.54
CA ASP A 316 22.55 0.57 -22.56
C ASP A 316 21.60 1.64 -22.00
N ARG A 317 22.05 2.45 -21.03
CA ARG A 317 21.28 3.57 -20.48
C ARG A 317 21.21 4.74 -21.44
N VAL A 318 22.32 5.09 -22.08
CA VAL A 318 22.34 6.12 -23.13
C VAL A 318 21.44 5.72 -24.31
N ALA A 319 21.40 4.42 -24.63
CA ALA A 319 20.47 3.89 -25.63
C ALA A 319 19.00 4.08 -25.23
N GLN A 320 18.64 3.71 -24.00
CA GLN A 320 17.27 3.80 -23.50
C GLN A 320 16.78 5.25 -23.36
N TRP A 321 17.58 6.14 -22.78
CA TRP A 321 17.14 7.51 -22.50
C TRP A 321 16.90 8.36 -23.76
N PHE A 322 17.63 8.10 -24.84
CA PHE A 322 17.54 8.88 -26.07
C PHE A 322 17.00 8.08 -27.26
N GLY A 323 16.56 6.83 -27.05
CA GLY A 323 16.10 5.94 -28.14
C GLY A 323 17.18 5.66 -29.19
N LEU A 324 18.45 5.61 -28.78
CA LEU A 324 19.56 5.33 -29.69
C LEU A 324 19.62 3.84 -30.01
N THR A 325 20.04 3.52 -31.24
CA THR A 325 20.45 2.16 -31.58
C THR A 325 21.75 1.80 -30.83
N PRO A 326 22.07 0.50 -30.67
CA PRO A 326 23.30 0.09 -30.00
C PRO A 326 24.58 0.69 -30.62
N ALA A 327 24.58 0.92 -31.95
CA ALA A 327 25.72 1.53 -32.65
C ALA A 327 25.84 3.04 -32.38
N GLU A 328 24.71 3.74 -32.30
CA GLU A 328 24.65 5.16 -31.94
C GLU A 328 25.06 5.39 -30.48
N ALA A 329 24.58 4.55 -29.56
CA ALA A 329 24.94 4.64 -28.14
C ALA A 329 26.44 4.43 -27.89
N ARG A 330 27.05 3.43 -28.55
CA ARG A 330 28.52 3.22 -28.48
C ARG A 330 29.32 4.41 -28.98
N LEU A 331 28.91 5.01 -30.10
CA LEU A 331 29.56 6.21 -30.61
C LEU A 331 29.39 7.39 -29.64
N ALA A 332 28.19 7.61 -29.10
CA ALA A 332 27.91 8.66 -28.15
C ALA A 332 28.79 8.55 -26.88
N VAL A 333 28.90 7.35 -26.31
CA VAL A 333 29.74 7.06 -25.12
C VAL A 333 31.22 7.27 -25.42
N ALA A 334 31.72 6.78 -26.56
CA ALA A 334 33.11 6.97 -26.94
C ALA A 334 33.47 8.45 -27.10
N LEU A 335 32.61 9.23 -27.76
CA LEU A 335 32.81 10.67 -27.91
C LEU A 335 32.79 11.40 -26.56
N ALA A 336 31.95 10.95 -25.61
CA ALA A 336 31.92 11.49 -24.25
C ALA A 336 33.19 11.17 -23.45
N ALA A 337 33.82 10.03 -23.73
CA ALA A 337 35.11 9.64 -23.15
C ALA A 337 36.32 10.38 -23.79
N GLY A 338 36.08 11.30 -24.73
CA GLY A 338 37.13 12.09 -25.38
C GLY A 338 37.68 11.48 -26.67
N GLU A 339 37.10 10.38 -27.16
CA GLU A 339 37.52 9.80 -28.44
C GLU A 339 37.20 10.72 -29.63
N THR A 340 38.07 10.67 -30.64
CA THR A 340 37.84 11.39 -31.90
C THR A 340 37.02 10.53 -32.86
N LEU A 341 36.30 11.17 -33.80
CA LEU A 341 35.56 10.43 -34.84
C LEU A 341 36.47 9.53 -35.69
N GLN A 342 37.72 9.97 -35.92
CA GLN A 342 38.74 9.20 -36.64
C GLN A 342 39.26 8.03 -35.81
N GLY A 343 39.52 8.25 -34.51
CA GLY A 343 39.91 7.20 -33.58
C GLY A 343 38.84 6.12 -33.46
N TYR A 344 37.58 6.51 -33.30
CA TYR A 344 36.46 5.57 -33.25
C TYR A 344 36.27 4.80 -34.56
N ALA A 345 36.42 5.47 -35.71
CA ALA A 345 36.34 4.82 -37.02
C ALA A 345 37.41 3.73 -37.19
N ALA A 346 38.66 4.04 -36.81
CA ALA A 346 39.78 3.11 -36.85
C ALA A 346 39.58 1.94 -35.89
N LEU A 347 39.19 2.22 -34.64
CA LEU A 347 38.96 1.21 -33.59
C LEU A 347 37.87 0.20 -33.97
N ARG A 348 36.82 0.66 -34.68
CA ARG A 348 35.67 -0.16 -35.06
C ARG A 348 35.76 -0.71 -36.48
N ALA A 349 36.86 -0.46 -37.19
CA ALA A 349 37.09 -0.85 -38.58
C ALA A 349 35.93 -0.42 -39.52
N VAL A 350 35.43 0.81 -39.36
CA VAL A 350 34.36 1.39 -40.19
C VAL A 350 34.84 2.67 -40.87
N SER A 351 34.18 3.06 -41.96
CA SER A 351 34.53 4.31 -42.66
C SER A 351 34.12 5.54 -41.85
N LEU A 352 34.89 6.63 -41.98
CA LEU A 352 34.56 7.91 -41.35
C LEU A 352 33.19 8.45 -41.78
N ASN A 353 32.76 8.13 -43.02
CA ASN A 353 31.44 8.49 -43.52
C ASN A 353 30.32 7.75 -42.78
N ALA A 354 30.51 6.48 -42.43
CA ALA A 354 29.55 5.72 -41.61
C ALA A 354 29.44 6.29 -40.19
N VAL A 355 30.58 6.68 -39.58
CA VAL A 355 30.59 7.35 -38.26
C VAL A 355 29.85 8.69 -38.30
N ARG A 356 30.07 9.50 -39.35
CA ARG A 356 29.34 10.77 -39.56
C ARG A 356 27.84 10.55 -39.77
N PHE A 357 27.43 9.45 -40.40
CA PHE A 357 26.03 9.08 -40.56
C PHE A 357 25.38 8.75 -39.21
N LEU A 358 26.03 7.92 -38.38
CA LEU A 358 25.58 7.64 -37.01
C LEU A 358 25.51 8.92 -36.17
N LEU A 359 26.48 9.82 -36.30
CA LEU A 359 26.49 11.10 -35.57
C LEU A 359 25.28 11.97 -35.91
N LYS A 360 24.85 12.02 -37.18
CA LYS A 360 23.61 12.71 -37.57
C LYS A 360 22.37 12.08 -36.94
N GLY A 361 22.32 10.75 -36.87
CA GLY A 361 21.26 10.01 -36.19
C GLY A 361 21.17 10.35 -34.71
N ILE A 362 22.33 10.40 -34.04
CA ILE A 362 22.46 10.81 -32.64
C ILE A 362 21.95 12.24 -32.46
N PHE A 363 22.44 13.22 -33.24
CA PHE A 363 21.98 14.61 -33.14
C PHE A 363 20.47 14.77 -33.30
N ARG A 364 19.87 14.03 -34.25
CA ARG A 364 18.41 14.06 -34.44
C ARG A 364 17.66 13.51 -33.23
N LYS A 365 18.17 12.46 -32.58
CA LYS A 365 17.51 11.79 -31.44
C LYS A 365 17.76 12.47 -30.10
N THR A 366 18.94 13.07 -29.92
CA THR A 366 19.33 13.76 -28.68
C THR A 366 19.02 15.27 -28.71
N GLY A 367 18.77 15.84 -29.89
CA GLY A 367 18.58 17.28 -30.08
C GLY A 367 19.87 18.11 -30.00
N ALA A 368 21.04 17.47 -29.96
CA ALA A 368 22.32 18.17 -29.95
C ALA A 368 22.67 18.72 -31.35
N GLY A 369 23.12 19.97 -31.42
CA GLY A 369 23.55 20.63 -32.65
C GLY A 369 25.05 20.53 -32.94
N SER A 370 25.85 20.00 -32.00
CA SER A 370 27.30 19.79 -32.18
C SER A 370 27.82 18.64 -31.33
N GLN A 371 29.03 18.14 -31.64
CA GLN A 371 29.70 17.12 -30.84
C GLN A 371 29.98 17.63 -29.42
N ALA A 372 30.42 18.87 -29.26
CA ALA A 372 30.65 19.46 -27.94
C ALA A 372 29.35 19.53 -27.13
N GLN A 373 28.22 19.87 -27.76
CA GLN A 373 26.91 19.87 -27.10
C GLN A 373 26.45 18.46 -26.73
N LEU A 374 26.72 17.46 -27.56
CA LEU A 374 26.44 16.05 -27.26
C LEU A 374 27.26 15.56 -26.06
N VAL A 375 28.57 15.84 -26.04
CA VAL A 375 29.45 15.48 -24.92
C VAL A 375 28.98 16.16 -23.62
N ALA A 376 28.66 17.45 -23.69
CA ALA A 376 28.11 18.18 -22.56
C ALA A 376 26.76 17.60 -22.08
N LEU A 377 25.89 17.17 -23.01
CA LEU A 377 24.62 16.52 -22.68
C LEU A 377 24.83 15.19 -21.95
N LEU A 378 25.76 14.37 -22.41
CA LEU A 378 26.06 13.06 -21.82
C LEU A 378 26.74 13.20 -20.46
N ALA A 379 27.65 14.17 -20.29
CA ALA A 379 28.30 14.46 -19.00
C ALA A 379 27.32 14.93 -17.91
N ARG A 380 26.07 15.28 -18.26
CA ARG A 380 25.01 15.71 -17.34
C ARG A 380 24.14 14.56 -16.86
N LEU A 381 24.38 13.35 -17.35
CA LEU A 381 23.62 12.17 -16.98
C LEU A 381 24.09 11.63 -15.62
N PRO A 382 23.17 11.13 -14.77
CA PRO A 382 23.54 10.57 -13.48
C PRO A 382 24.38 9.29 -13.66
N ALA A 383 25.42 9.15 -12.84
CA ALA A 383 26.25 7.96 -12.74
C ALA A 383 25.42 6.75 -12.23
N PRO A 384 25.84 5.50 -12.50
CA PRO A 384 25.27 4.35 -11.83
C PRO A 384 25.47 4.49 -10.32
N GLY A 385 24.39 4.32 -9.54
CA GLY A 385 24.52 4.12 -8.10
C GLY A 385 25.04 2.71 -7.87
N GLU A 386 26.12 2.58 -7.11
CA GLU A 386 26.59 1.27 -6.63
C GLU A 386 25.50 0.65 -5.74
N THR A 387 25.17 -0.61 -6.03
CA THR A 387 24.22 -1.45 -5.29
C THR A 387 24.69 -1.79 -3.90
#